data_AF-A0A060BQ98-F1
#
_entry.id   AF-A0A060BQ98-F1
#
_cell.length_a   1.000
_cell.length_b   1.000
_cell.length_c   1.000
_cell.angle_alpha   90.00
_cell.angle_beta   90.00
_cell.angle_gamma   90.00
#
_symmetry.space_group_name_H-M   'P 1'
#
loop_
_entity.id
_entity.type
_entity.pdbx_description
1 polymer ?
#
loop_
_entity_poly.entity_id
_entity_poly.type
_entity_poly.pdbx_seq_one_letter_code
_entity_poly.pdbx_strand_id
1 'polypeptide(L)'
;PVVRRTGGLIDTVVDISEPDGYGFFMDGYSRHDLIKQINRAVDFFQNRDILYKYAAKVMGLNFSWTETAEKFLGVYQRILGGNR
;
A
#
# COMPACT_ATOMS: atom_id res chain seq x y z
N PRO A 1 3.55 -6.86 1.35
CA PRO A 1 4.50 -6.31 2.37
C PRO A 1 3.85 -6.30 3.76
N VAL A 2 4.62 -6.39 4.85
CA VAL A 2 4.10 -6.13 6.22
C VAL A 2 4.36 -4.67 6.54
N VAL A 3 3.29 -3.89 6.80
CA VAL A 3 3.38 -2.44 6.93
C VAL A 3 2.60 -1.94 8.13
N ARG A 4 3.01 -0.80 8.68
CA ARG A 4 2.22 -0.09 9.67
C ARG A 4 1.18 0.78 8.97
N ARG A 5 -0.02 0.88 9.56
CA ARG A 5 -1.06 1.79 9.11
C ARG A 5 -0.70 3.25 9.43
N THR A 6 0.25 3.82 8.68
CA THR A 6 0.74 5.20 8.87
C THR A 6 1.07 5.92 7.57
N GLY A 7 0.72 7.21 7.52
CA GLY A 7 1.10 8.11 6.42
C GLY A 7 0.73 7.53 5.05
N GLY A 8 1.60 7.70 4.06
CA GLY A 8 1.36 7.22 2.70
C GLY A 8 1.21 5.70 2.57
N LEU A 9 1.58 4.89 3.57
CA LEU A 9 1.34 3.45 3.54
C LEU A 9 -0.14 3.09 3.69
N ILE A 10 -0.94 3.96 4.33
CA ILE A 10 -2.40 3.80 4.41
C ILE A 10 -3.01 3.93 3.02
N ASP A 11 -2.52 4.89 2.24
CA ASP A 11 -3.05 5.21 0.92
C ASP A 11 -2.55 4.28 -0.19
N THR A 12 -1.43 3.59 0.07
CA THR A 12 -0.66 2.86 -0.95
C THR A 12 -0.66 1.34 -0.74
N VAL A 13 -1.20 0.82 0.36
CA VAL A 13 -1.24 -0.63 0.61
C VAL A 13 -2.68 -1.05 0.93
N VAL A 14 -3.09 -2.18 0.39
CA VAL A 14 -4.41 -2.79 0.67
C VAL A 14 -4.17 -4.08 1.45
N ASP A 15 -4.89 -4.28 2.57
CA ASP A 15 -4.71 -5.49 3.39
C ASP A 15 -5.09 -6.73 2.60
N ILE A 16 -4.38 -7.84 2.85
CA ILE A 16 -4.62 -9.12 2.19
C ILE A 16 -6.01 -9.69 2.49
N SER A 17 -6.67 -9.23 3.55
CA SER A 17 -8.05 -9.60 3.87
C SER A 17 -9.09 -8.92 2.96
N GLU A 18 -8.71 -7.86 2.25
CA GLU A 18 -9.58 -7.13 1.33
C GLU A 18 -9.46 -7.67 -0.10
N PRO A 19 -10.51 -7.50 -0.94
CA PRO A 19 -10.42 -7.80 -2.36
C PRO A 19 -9.22 -7.09 -2.99
N ASP A 20 -8.44 -7.83 -3.77
CA ASP A 20 -7.22 -7.35 -4.39
C ASP A 20 -6.12 -6.81 -3.45
N GLY A 21 -6.20 -7.13 -2.16
CA GLY A 21 -5.14 -6.89 -1.18
C GLY A 21 -3.78 -7.42 -1.59
N TYR A 22 -2.71 -6.82 -1.06
CA TYR A 22 -1.33 -7.28 -1.28
C TYR A 22 -0.39 -7.01 -0.10
N GLY A 23 -0.88 -6.45 1.00
CA GLY A 23 -0.10 -6.18 2.21
C GLY A 23 -0.71 -6.74 3.47
N PHE A 24 0.01 -6.64 4.57
CA PHE A 24 -0.43 -7.03 5.90
C PHE A 24 -0.27 -5.82 6.80
N PHE A 25 -1.38 -5.27 7.27
CA PHE A 25 -1.34 -4.10 8.15
C PHE A 25 -1.16 -4.48 9.61
N MET A 26 -0.26 -3.76 10.27
CA MET A 26 -0.18 -3.65 11.71
C MET A 26 -0.99 -2.44 12.16
N ASP A 27 -1.96 -2.67 13.03
CA ASP A 27 -2.79 -1.62 13.62
C ASP A 27 -2.11 -1.01 14.86
N GLY A 28 -1.29 -1.79 15.57
CA GLY A 28 -0.60 -1.40 16.79
C GLY A 28 0.92 -1.25 16.66
N TYR A 29 1.56 -0.66 17.68
CA TYR A 29 3.03 -0.60 17.82
C TYR A 29 3.52 -1.63 18.85
N SER A 30 2.93 -2.83 18.86
CA SER A 30 3.31 -3.88 19.81
C SER A 30 4.08 -5.00 19.14
N ARG A 31 5.00 -5.63 19.89
CA ARG A 31 5.71 -6.84 19.43
C ARG A 31 4.74 -7.95 19.07
N HIS A 32 3.65 -8.09 19.81
CA HIS A 32 2.62 -9.10 19.55
C HIS A 32 1.94 -8.88 18.21
N ASP A 33 1.64 -7.63 17.85
CA ASP A 33 1.01 -7.34 16.56
C ASP A 33 1.97 -7.60 15.40
N LEU A 34 3.25 -7.23 15.55
CA LEU A 34 4.27 -7.57 14.54
C LEU A 34 4.37 -9.09 14.30
N ILE A 35 4.48 -9.88 15.38
CA ILE A 35 4.57 -11.34 15.27
C ILE A 35 3.31 -11.91 14.61
N LYS A 36 2.13 -11.41 14.98
CA LYS A 36 0.86 -11.80 14.37
C LYS A 36 0.85 -11.55 12.87
N GLN A 37 1.28 -10.38 12.41
CA GLN A 37 1.31 -10.07 10.98
C GLN A 37 2.38 -10.84 10.21
N ILE A 38 3.54 -11.09 10.82
CA ILE A 38 4.57 -11.96 10.23
C ILE A 38 4.04 -13.38 10.05
N ASN A 39 3.40 -13.95 11.08
CA ASN A 39 2.83 -15.30 10.97
C ASN A 39 1.76 -15.36 9.88
N ARG A 40 0.85 -14.38 9.81
CA ARG A 40 -0.12 -14.27 8.70
C ARG A 40 0.57 -14.26 7.34
N ALA A 41 1.67 -13.52 7.20
CA ALA A 41 2.41 -13.44 5.94
C ALA A 41 3.09 -14.77 5.59
N VAL A 42 3.72 -15.42 6.56
CA VAL A 42 4.35 -16.73 6.36
C VAL A 42 3.30 -17.77 5.95
N ASP A 43 2.17 -17.83 6.66
CA ASP A 43 1.08 -18.76 6.37
C ASP A 43 0.48 -18.53 4.99
N PHE A 44 0.27 -17.27 4.60
CA PHE A 44 -0.26 -16.91 3.29
C PHE A 44 0.69 -17.29 2.14
N PHE A 45 2.00 -17.13 2.35
CA PHE A 45 3.03 -17.40 1.34
C PHE A 45 3.67 -18.79 1.44
N GLN A 46 3.08 -19.72 2.20
CA GLN A 46 3.54 -21.12 2.21
C GLN A 46 3.54 -21.73 0.81
N ASN A 47 2.60 -21.33 -0.05
CA ASN A 47 2.60 -21.68 -1.45
C ASN A 47 3.45 -20.69 -2.27
N ARG A 48 4.53 -21.20 -2.89
CA ARG A 48 5.43 -20.40 -3.73
C ARG A 48 4.72 -19.78 -4.93
N ASP A 49 3.72 -20.41 -5.51
CA ASP A 49 2.98 -19.85 -6.66
C ASP A 49 2.20 -18.60 -6.24
N ILE A 50 1.64 -18.61 -5.03
CA ILE A 50 0.99 -17.43 -4.44
C ILE A 50 2.04 -16.32 -4.24
N LEU A 51 3.21 -16.65 -3.70
CA LEU A 51 4.28 -15.67 -3.52
C LEU A 51 4.69 -15.01 -4.85
N TYR A 52 4.96 -15.80 -5.89
CA TYR A 52 5.36 -15.27 -7.19
C TYR A 52 4.27 -14.44 -7.84
N LYS A 53 3.01 -14.89 -7.78
CA LYS A 53 1.85 -14.14 -8.29
C LYS A 53 1.74 -12.76 -7.64
N TYR A 54 1.87 -12.71 -6.32
CA TYR A 54 1.74 -11.45 -5.58
C TYR A 54 2.97 -10.56 -5.76
N ALA A 55 4.17 -11.12 -5.82
CA ALA A 55 5.37 -10.36 -6.14
C ALA A 55 5.25 -9.68 -7.51
N ALA A 56 4.80 -10.42 -8.53
CA ALA A 56 4.55 -9.86 -9.87
C ALA A 56 3.48 -8.76 -9.85
N LYS A 57 2.37 -8.97 -9.14
CA LYS A 57 1.31 -7.96 -8.96
C LYS A 57 1.87 -6.66 -8.34
N VAL A 58 2.61 -6.77 -7.24
CA VAL A 58 3.17 -5.62 -6.52
C VAL A 58 4.22 -4.88 -7.36
N MET A 59 5.07 -5.61 -8.09
CA MET A 59 6.05 -4.99 -9.01
C MET A 59 5.41 -4.30 -10.20
N GLY A 60 4.19 -4.68 -10.59
CA GLY A 60 3.41 -4.01 -11.63
C GLY A 60 2.66 -2.76 -11.17
N LEU A 61 2.66 -2.44 -9.88
CA LEU A 61 2.00 -1.24 -9.38
C LEU A 61 2.77 0.01 -9.81
N ASN A 62 2.04 0.99 -10.35
CA ASN A 62 2.60 2.27 -10.78
C ASN A 62 2.69 3.22 -9.58
N PHE A 63 3.93 3.50 -9.14
CA PHE A 63 4.22 4.51 -8.13
C PHE A 63 4.89 5.76 -8.72
N SER A 64 4.64 6.04 -10.01
CA SER A 64 5.26 7.16 -10.71
C SER A 64 4.88 8.50 -10.08
N TRP A 65 5.91 9.32 -9.85
CA TRP A 65 5.77 10.70 -9.40
C TRP A 65 5.04 11.59 -10.41
N THR A 66 4.99 11.22 -11.68
CA THR A 66 4.35 12.00 -12.74
C THR A 66 2.86 12.21 -12.47
N GLU A 67 2.14 11.16 -12.10
CA GLU A 67 0.69 11.24 -11.85
C GLU A 67 0.39 12.12 -10.62
N THR A 68 1.19 11.97 -9.56
CA THR A 68 1.06 12.78 -8.34
C THR A 68 1.38 14.25 -8.61
N ALA A 69 2.39 14.53 -9.43
CA ALA A 69 2.76 15.88 -9.84
C ALA A 69 1.67 16.56 -10.67
N GLU A 70 1.03 15.85 -11.60
CA GLU A 70 -0.10 16.36 -12.40
C GLU A 70 -1.31 16.71 -11.52
N LYS A 71 -1.66 15.84 -10.56
CA LYS A 71 -2.73 16.13 -9.58
C LYS A 71 -2.41 17.37 -8.76
N PHE A 72 -1.16 17.51 -8.31
CA PHE A 72 -0.72 18.70 -7.56
C PHE A 72 -0.79 19.97 -8.42
N LEU A 73 -0.36 19.90 -9.68
CA LEU A 73 -0.44 21.02 -10.62
C LEU A 73 -1.90 21.46 -10.85
N GLY A 74 -2.83 20.51 -10.98
CA GLY A 74 -4.26 20.80 -11.11
C GLY A 74 -4.83 21.53 -9.89
N VAL A 75 -4.45 21.12 -8.67
CA VAL A 75 -4.83 21.83 -7.44
C VAL A 75 -4.24 23.24 -7.41
N TYR A 76 -2.95 23.37 -7.73
CA TYR A 76 -2.26 24.66 -7.78
C TYR A 76 -2.92 25.64 -8.76
N GLN A 77 -3.26 25.18 -9.98
CA GLN A 77 -3.95 25.96 -10.98
C GLN A 77 -5.36 26.38 -10.54
N ARG A 78 -6.11 25.52 -9.83
CA ARG A 78 -7.43 25.87 -9.28
C ARG A 78 -7.34 26.98 -8.23
N ILE A 79 -6.32 26.96 -7.38
CA ILE A 79 -6.09 28.00 -6.38
C ILE A 79 -5.74 29.33 -7.06
N LEU A 80 -4.87 29.30 -8.08
CA LEU A 80 -4.50 30.50 -8.83
C LEU A 80 -5.62 31.04 -9.73
N GLY A 81 -6.48 30.17 -10.25
CA GLY A 81 -7.61 30.52 -11.13
C GLY A 81 -8.86 31.03 -10.40
N GLY A 82 -8.92 30.91 -9.07
CA GLY A 82 -10.03 31.38 -8.23
C GLY A 82 -10.05 32.87 -7.92
N ASN A 83 -9.21 33.66 -8.59
CA ASN A 83 -9.06 35.12 -8.40
C ASN A 83 -9.50 35.92 -9.65
N ARG A 84 -10.61 35.53 -10.28
CA ARG A 84 -11.28 36.33 -11.32
C ARG A 84 -12.74 36.56 -10.96
#